data_AF-A0A9E1HI60-F1
#
_entry.id   AF-A0A9E1HI60-F1
#
_cell.length_a   1.000
_cell.length_b   1.000
_cell.length_c   1.000
_cell.angle_alpha   90.00
_cell.angle_beta   90.00
_cell.angle_gamma   90.00
#
_symmetry.space_group_name_H-M   'P 1'
#
loop_
_entity.id
_entity.type
_entity.pdbx_description
1 polymer ?
#
loop_
_entity_poly.entity_id
_entity_poly.type
_entity_poly.pdbx_seq_one_letter_code
_entity_poly.pdbx_strand_id
1 'polypeptide(L)'
;MKKFGYAIFTFLGMILCITGVSAKSTPVLETEHVLNGNKNFFANGTEITVKAREDGQKGATITWDGGSMNVDEKTHIFGGSHESDEVLESTKITMNGGQVANVIGGGLHKSHVKKTTVIINGGTMTGVQGGGASSANWTDCHRPWYAQADESAINRVDEANVILNGGSSSLVFGGNEGMGYTGNANLTITGGTWGWVTSGGSNGYTKDATTTVKGGKITVLQTINRGKMNGASVEVQSGTIENAYVTGETGDDTVTGKIADVTMNIVGGTVKNLEAGRNNNQVVTEATTGLTTAVTYIEGTVLNDNTELKETPVVIKKHKVEIGTITNGTVVATPSDDVLKGTKINLEITANEGYKLDKLVVTTKDGNVVTVNDNSFVMPDDDVLVEATFIEVKDETIVENPNTHDGIVGYVALAFVGLGLIGYTAKKVFVK
;
A
#
# COMPACT_ATOMS: atom_id res chain seq x y z
N MET A 1 -9.16 -32.11 -84.38
CA MET A 1 -9.99 -32.14 -83.16
C MET A 1 -9.25 -31.39 -82.05
N LYS A 2 -9.91 -30.38 -81.46
CA LYS A 2 -9.70 -29.72 -80.13
C LYS A 2 -8.25 -29.31 -79.76
N LYS A 3 -7.80 -28.05 -79.87
CA LYS A 3 -8.01 -26.83 -79.02
C LYS A 3 -7.66 -26.99 -77.52
N PHE A 4 -7.17 -25.87 -76.98
CA PHE A 4 -6.80 -25.50 -75.59
C PHE A 4 -5.33 -25.76 -75.24
N GLY A 5 -4.51 -24.79 -74.84
CA GLY A 5 -4.74 -23.44 -74.33
C GLY A 5 -4.01 -23.31 -72.99
N TYR A 6 -2.74 -22.90 -73.02
CA TYR A 6 -1.93 -22.69 -71.81
C TYR A 6 -2.37 -21.39 -71.12
N ALA A 7 -3.06 -21.51 -69.98
CA ALA A 7 -3.27 -20.42 -69.04
C ALA A 7 -2.27 -20.59 -67.88
N ILE A 8 -1.33 -19.65 -67.79
CA ILE A 8 -0.41 -19.52 -66.66
C ILE A 8 -1.21 -18.99 -65.47
N PHE A 9 -1.43 -19.83 -64.47
CA PHE A 9 -1.89 -19.40 -63.14
C PHE A 9 -0.66 -19.10 -62.29
N THR A 10 -0.37 -17.81 -62.08
CA THR A 10 0.56 -17.35 -61.04
C THR A 10 -0.11 -17.57 -59.69
N PHE A 11 0.33 -18.60 -58.97
CA PHE A 11 -0.03 -18.82 -57.57
C PHE A 11 0.88 -17.94 -56.71
N LEU A 12 0.37 -16.77 -56.30
CA LEU A 12 1.04 -15.91 -55.33
C LEU A 12 0.86 -16.56 -53.95
N GLY A 13 1.84 -17.35 -53.53
CA GLY A 13 1.87 -17.94 -52.19
C GLY A 13 2.00 -16.83 -51.14
N MET A 14 0.91 -16.55 -50.44
CA MET A 14 0.93 -15.73 -49.23
C MET A 14 1.64 -16.55 -48.15
N ILE A 15 2.94 -16.31 -47.98
CA ILE A 15 3.71 -16.83 -46.84
C ILE A 15 3.16 -16.12 -45.60
N LEU A 16 2.27 -16.82 -44.89
CA LEU A 16 1.85 -16.44 -43.56
C LEU A 16 3.08 -16.59 -42.66
N CYS A 17 3.78 -15.49 -42.41
CA CYS A 17 4.87 -15.44 -41.43
C CYS A 17 4.23 -15.60 -40.04
N ILE A 18 3.99 -16.84 -39.62
CA ILE A 18 3.70 -17.16 -38.23
C ILE A 18 5.01 -16.90 -37.51
N THR A 19 5.16 -15.70 -36.93
CA THR A 19 6.22 -15.42 -35.97
C THR A 19 6.09 -16.49 -34.89
N GLY A 20 7.08 -17.38 -34.80
CA GLY A 20 7.11 -18.44 -33.80
C GLY A 20 7.10 -17.83 -32.41
N VAL A 21 5.92 -17.75 -31.81
CA VAL A 21 5.82 -17.66 -30.35
C VAL A 21 6.25 -19.04 -29.89
N SER A 22 7.46 -19.14 -29.33
CA SER A 22 7.88 -20.34 -28.61
C SER A 22 6.81 -20.63 -27.57
N ALA A 23 6.16 -21.79 -27.65
CA ALA A 23 5.18 -22.17 -26.65
C ALA A 23 5.89 -22.27 -25.29
N LYS A 24 5.36 -21.60 -24.26
CA LYS A 24 5.86 -21.72 -22.88
C LYS A 24 5.92 -23.20 -22.51
N SER A 25 6.98 -23.62 -21.83
CA SER A 25 7.05 -24.99 -21.32
C SER A 25 5.90 -25.24 -20.34
N THR A 26 5.29 -26.42 -20.42
CA THR A 26 4.17 -26.80 -19.55
C THR A 26 4.64 -26.81 -18.09
N PRO A 27 3.78 -26.47 -17.10
CA PRO A 27 4.13 -26.65 -15.70
C PRO A 27 4.63 -28.06 -15.40
N VAL A 28 5.67 -28.16 -14.57
CA VAL A 28 6.39 -29.41 -14.31
C VAL A 28 6.73 -29.55 -12.83
N LEU A 29 6.62 -30.77 -12.31
CA LEU A 29 7.15 -31.15 -11.00
C LEU A 29 8.49 -31.86 -11.22
N GLU A 30 9.57 -31.24 -10.78
CA GLU A 30 10.90 -31.83 -10.85
C GLU A 30 11.22 -32.55 -9.53
N THR A 31 11.47 -33.86 -9.64
CA THR A 31 11.70 -34.77 -8.50
C THR A 31 13.03 -35.54 -8.58
N GLU A 32 13.74 -35.52 -9.71
CA GLU A 32 14.95 -36.35 -9.90
C GLU A 32 16.26 -35.55 -9.90
N HIS A 33 17.30 -36.20 -9.35
CA HIS A 33 18.75 -36.02 -9.53
C HIS A 33 19.43 -34.65 -9.33
N VAL A 34 18.69 -33.59 -9.00
CA VAL A 34 19.19 -32.20 -9.13
C VAL A 34 18.77 -31.29 -7.95
N LEU A 35 17.87 -31.77 -7.07
CA LEU A 35 17.26 -30.99 -5.99
C LEU A 35 17.25 -31.72 -4.63
N ASN A 36 18.23 -32.61 -4.38
CA ASN A 36 18.40 -33.37 -3.14
C ASN A 36 17.12 -34.11 -2.64
N GLY A 37 16.27 -34.58 -3.56
CA GLY A 37 15.00 -35.24 -3.25
C GLY A 37 13.85 -34.31 -2.83
N ASN A 38 14.05 -33.00 -2.84
CA ASN A 38 13.01 -32.01 -2.61
C ASN A 38 12.18 -31.78 -3.87
N LYS A 39 10.87 -31.60 -3.69
CA LYS A 39 9.92 -31.42 -4.79
C LYS A 39 9.82 -29.95 -5.15
N ASN A 40 10.10 -29.63 -6.41
CA ASN A 40 10.02 -28.27 -6.91
C ASN A 40 9.05 -28.24 -8.09
N PHE A 41 7.98 -27.45 -7.95
CA PHE A 41 7.00 -27.25 -9.00
C PHE A 41 7.32 -25.95 -9.72
N PHE A 42 7.58 -26.01 -11.02
CA PHE A 42 7.83 -24.85 -11.87
C PHE A 42 6.64 -24.60 -12.77
N ALA A 43 6.03 -23.42 -12.65
CA ALA A 43 4.91 -23.01 -13.48
C ALA A 43 5.33 -22.50 -14.86
N ASN A 44 6.62 -22.17 -15.05
CA ASN A 44 7.18 -21.71 -16.33
C ASN A 44 6.40 -20.54 -16.96
N GLY A 45 5.94 -19.60 -16.13
CA GLY A 45 5.15 -18.46 -16.59
C GLY A 45 3.67 -18.75 -16.86
N THR A 46 3.19 -19.96 -16.56
CA THR A 46 1.76 -20.30 -16.56
C THR A 46 1.12 -19.78 -15.28
N GLU A 47 -0.06 -19.18 -15.37
CA GLU A 47 -0.83 -18.78 -14.19
C GLU A 47 -1.34 -20.01 -13.45
N ILE A 48 -1.09 -20.07 -12.13
CA ILE A 48 -1.50 -21.20 -11.29
C ILE A 48 -2.33 -20.76 -10.10
N THR A 49 -3.25 -21.62 -9.69
CA THR A 49 -3.98 -21.53 -8.42
C THR A 49 -3.64 -22.71 -7.52
N VAL A 50 -3.26 -22.41 -6.28
CA VAL A 50 -2.95 -23.38 -5.22
C VAL A 50 -4.10 -23.38 -4.21
N LYS A 51 -4.68 -24.55 -3.94
CA LYS A 51 -5.80 -24.72 -3.01
C LYS A 51 -5.53 -25.86 -2.03
N ALA A 52 -6.26 -25.87 -0.91
CA ALA A 52 -6.25 -27.01 0.00
C ALA A 52 -6.71 -28.27 -0.74
N ARG A 53 -6.13 -29.42 -0.38
CA ARG A 53 -6.53 -30.69 -0.99
C ARG A 53 -7.92 -31.09 -0.51
N GLU A 54 -8.75 -31.54 -1.45
CA GLU A 54 -10.11 -32.01 -1.15
C GLU A 54 -10.11 -33.38 -0.45
N ASP A 55 -9.02 -34.14 -0.55
CA ASP A 55 -8.84 -35.46 0.08
C ASP A 55 -8.38 -35.39 1.55
N GLY A 56 -8.22 -34.19 2.12
CA GLY A 56 -7.83 -33.97 3.51
C GLY A 56 -6.37 -34.30 3.83
N GLN A 57 -5.55 -34.69 2.84
CA GLN A 57 -4.11 -34.91 3.07
C GLN A 57 -3.37 -33.58 3.21
N LYS A 58 -2.19 -33.62 3.86
CA LYS A 58 -1.26 -32.49 3.85
C LYS A 58 -0.79 -32.17 2.44
N GLY A 59 -0.41 -30.92 2.22
CA GLY A 59 -0.02 -30.43 0.92
C GLY A 59 -1.07 -29.50 0.29
N ALA A 60 -1.07 -29.46 -1.03
CA ALA A 60 -1.98 -28.62 -1.80
C ALA A 60 -2.33 -29.28 -3.14
N THR A 61 -3.41 -28.80 -3.74
CA THR A 61 -3.73 -29.05 -5.15
C THR A 61 -3.37 -27.80 -5.94
N ILE A 62 -2.48 -27.95 -6.91
CA ILE A 62 -2.11 -26.91 -7.88
C ILE A 62 -2.98 -27.11 -9.13
N THR A 63 -3.49 -26.03 -9.69
CA THR A 63 -4.37 -26.02 -10.87
C THR A 63 -3.92 -24.94 -11.85
N TRP A 64 -4.05 -25.21 -13.14
CA TRP A 64 -3.78 -24.28 -14.23
C TRP A 64 -4.67 -24.62 -15.43
N ASP A 65 -4.66 -23.78 -16.45
CA ASP A 65 -5.40 -24.08 -17.68
C ASP A 65 -4.81 -25.32 -18.37
N GLY A 66 -5.62 -26.37 -18.49
CA GLY A 66 -5.21 -27.66 -19.06
C GLY A 66 -4.64 -28.67 -18.06
N GLY A 67 -4.61 -28.40 -16.74
CA GLY A 67 -4.14 -29.41 -15.80
C GLY A 67 -4.29 -29.14 -14.31
N SER A 68 -4.03 -30.17 -13.52
CA SER A 68 -3.96 -30.10 -12.06
C SER A 68 -3.01 -31.16 -11.51
N MET A 69 -2.41 -30.87 -10.36
CA MET A 69 -1.51 -31.77 -9.66
C MET A 69 -1.65 -31.63 -8.15
N ASN A 70 -1.73 -32.76 -7.47
CA ASN A 70 -1.61 -32.82 -6.01
C ASN A 70 -0.14 -32.88 -5.61
N VAL A 71 0.26 -32.04 -4.67
CA VAL A 71 1.61 -31.98 -4.11
C VAL A 71 1.56 -32.17 -2.59
N ASP A 72 2.72 -32.44 -1.98
CA ASP A 72 2.84 -32.54 -0.52
C ASP A 72 3.28 -31.21 0.11
N GLU A 73 3.27 -31.15 1.44
CA GLU A 73 3.58 -29.94 2.19
C GLU A 73 5.02 -29.45 2.09
N LYS A 74 5.92 -30.28 1.54
CA LYS A 74 7.34 -29.96 1.38
C LYS A 74 7.67 -29.40 0.00
N THR A 75 6.65 -29.27 -0.86
CA THR A 75 6.85 -28.82 -2.23
C THR A 75 7.13 -27.32 -2.28
N HIS A 76 8.15 -26.92 -3.03
CA HIS A 76 8.47 -25.52 -3.33
C HIS A 76 7.85 -25.14 -4.66
N ILE A 77 7.09 -24.05 -4.69
CA ILE A 77 6.38 -23.60 -5.88
C ILE A 77 7.06 -22.37 -6.46
N PHE A 78 7.40 -22.43 -7.74
CA PHE A 78 8.02 -21.37 -8.51
C PHE A 78 7.10 -20.93 -9.64
N GLY A 79 6.94 -19.62 -9.81
CA GLY A 79 6.19 -19.05 -10.91
C GLY A 79 6.98 -19.11 -12.22
N GLY A 80 8.30 -18.90 -12.13
CA GLY A 80 9.22 -18.92 -13.26
C GLY A 80 9.79 -20.30 -13.57
N SER A 81 10.79 -20.30 -14.45
CA SER A 81 11.46 -21.50 -14.94
C SER A 81 12.71 -21.83 -14.11
N HIS A 82 13.25 -23.04 -14.32
CA HIS A 82 14.51 -23.49 -13.76
C HIS A 82 15.55 -23.57 -14.88
N GLU A 83 16.73 -22.97 -14.69
CA GLU A 83 17.83 -22.98 -15.67
C GLU A 83 17.43 -22.65 -17.12
N SER A 84 16.78 -21.50 -17.30
CA SER A 84 16.26 -21.08 -18.60
C SER A 84 16.82 -19.74 -19.06
N ASP A 85 17.16 -19.67 -20.35
CA ASP A 85 17.44 -18.43 -21.08
C ASP A 85 16.16 -17.66 -21.46
N GLU A 86 14.99 -18.27 -21.31
CA GLU A 86 13.73 -17.63 -21.63
C GLU A 86 13.45 -16.45 -20.70
N VAL A 87 13.11 -15.30 -21.29
CA VAL A 87 12.61 -14.14 -20.56
C VAL A 87 11.09 -14.20 -20.53
N LEU A 88 10.53 -14.51 -19.37
CA LEU A 88 9.09 -14.58 -19.18
C LEU A 88 8.52 -13.17 -18.99
N GLU A 89 7.51 -12.80 -19.78
CA GLU A 89 6.82 -11.52 -19.60
C GLU A 89 6.16 -11.40 -18.21
N SER A 90 5.54 -12.49 -17.74
CA SER A 90 4.94 -12.50 -16.41
C SER A 90 4.73 -13.89 -15.83
N THR A 91 4.65 -13.96 -14.50
CA THR A 91 4.18 -15.12 -13.73
C THR A 91 3.06 -14.69 -12.77
N LYS A 92 2.15 -15.61 -12.45
CA LYS A 92 1.12 -15.36 -11.44
C LYS A 92 0.79 -16.61 -10.64
N ILE A 93 0.90 -16.51 -9.32
CA ILE A 93 0.53 -17.55 -8.37
C ILE A 93 -0.55 -17.01 -7.44
N THR A 94 -1.69 -17.69 -7.37
CA THR A 94 -2.74 -17.39 -6.39
C THR A 94 -2.90 -18.57 -5.44
N MET A 95 -2.62 -18.39 -4.15
CA MET A 95 -2.79 -19.41 -3.13
C MET A 95 -4.01 -19.10 -2.25
N ASN A 96 -5.02 -19.96 -2.31
CA ASN A 96 -6.26 -19.85 -1.54
C ASN A 96 -6.27 -20.74 -0.29
N GLY A 97 -5.33 -21.67 -0.16
CA GLY A 97 -5.22 -22.58 0.97
C GLY A 97 -4.23 -23.72 0.71
N GLY A 98 -4.17 -24.67 1.65
CA GLY A 98 -3.22 -25.79 1.61
C GLY A 98 -1.94 -25.48 2.40
N GLN A 99 -1.02 -26.44 2.36
CA GLN A 99 0.29 -26.34 2.99
C GLN A 99 1.38 -26.62 1.95
N VAL A 100 2.40 -25.78 1.86
CA VAL A 100 3.55 -25.96 0.96
C VAL A 100 4.82 -25.42 1.63
N ALA A 101 6.00 -25.72 1.09
CA ALA A 101 7.24 -25.22 1.69
C ALA A 101 7.44 -23.74 1.39
N ASN A 102 7.56 -23.37 0.11
CA ASN A 102 7.75 -21.98 -0.31
C ASN A 102 6.85 -21.64 -1.50
N VAL A 103 6.49 -20.36 -1.61
CA VAL A 103 5.88 -19.79 -2.81
C VAL A 103 6.76 -18.66 -3.32
N ILE A 104 7.36 -18.85 -4.50
CA ILE A 104 8.37 -17.97 -5.10
C ILE A 104 7.84 -17.48 -6.45
N GLY A 105 7.72 -16.15 -6.62
CA GLY A 105 7.15 -15.56 -7.83
C GLY A 105 7.99 -15.78 -9.09
N GLY A 106 9.30 -15.71 -8.96
CA GLY A 106 10.26 -15.95 -10.03
C GLY A 106 10.64 -17.41 -10.21
N GLY A 107 11.72 -17.65 -10.95
CA GLY A 107 12.29 -18.98 -11.17
C GLY A 107 13.48 -19.29 -10.28
N LEU A 108 14.03 -20.49 -10.44
CA LEU A 108 15.18 -20.99 -9.69
C LEU A 108 16.46 -20.89 -10.53
N HIS A 109 17.55 -20.48 -9.89
CA HIS A 109 18.88 -20.36 -10.46
C HIS A 109 18.88 -19.44 -11.69
N LYS A 110 19.23 -19.90 -12.89
CA LYS A 110 19.12 -19.06 -14.09
C LYS A 110 17.67 -18.91 -14.53
N SER A 111 17.14 -17.70 -14.41
CA SER A 111 15.76 -17.36 -14.75
C SER A 111 15.57 -15.85 -14.82
N HIS A 112 14.81 -15.36 -15.81
CA HIS A 112 14.39 -13.96 -15.90
C HIS A 112 12.87 -13.86 -16.07
N VAL A 113 12.21 -13.17 -15.14
CA VAL A 113 10.79 -12.79 -15.26
C VAL A 113 10.66 -11.27 -15.20
N LYS A 114 9.99 -10.64 -16.17
CA LYS A 114 9.79 -9.18 -16.11
C LYS A 114 8.87 -8.80 -14.96
N LYS A 115 7.71 -9.45 -14.83
CA LYS A 115 6.75 -9.16 -13.75
C LYS A 115 6.24 -10.41 -13.03
N THR A 116 6.42 -10.48 -11.72
CA THR A 116 5.80 -11.53 -10.91
C THR A 116 4.58 -10.99 -10.15
N THR A 117 3.62 -11.87 -9.88
CA THR A 117 2.50 -11.57 -8.98
C THR A 117 2.20 -12.79 -8.11
N VAL A 118 2.43 -12.66 -6.81
CA VAL A 118 2.13 -13.68 -5.80
C VAL A 118 1.00 -13.18 -4.92
N ILE A 119 -0.11 -13.89 -4.89
CA ILE A 119 -1.29 -13.56 -4.09
C ILE A 119 -1.53 -14.68 -3.10
N ILE A 120 -1.45 -14.39 -1.80
CA ILE A 120 -1.73 -15.36 -0.72
C ILE A 120 -3.01 -14.94 -0.02
N ASN A 121 -4.10 -15.66 -0.28
CA ASN A 121 -5.39 -15.47 0.38
C ASN A 121 -5.53 -16.37 1.63
N GLY A 122 -4.79 -17.47 1.70
CA GLY A 122 -4.83 -18.41 2.82
C GLY A 122 -3.83 -19.56 2.69
N GLY A 123 -3.76 -20.40 3.72
CA GLY A 123 -2.86 -21.55 3.80
C GLY A 123 -1.61 -21.27 4.63
N THR A 124 -0.72 -22.27 4.69
CA THR A 124 0.50 -22.23 5.50
C THR A 124 1.73 -22.55 4.68
N MET A 125 2.80 -21.77 4.88
CA MET A 125 4.07 -21.95 4.20
C MET A 125 5.24 -21.56 5.10
N THR A 126 6.45 -21.95 4.72
CA THR A 126 7.68 -21.52 5.39
C THR A 126 8.13 -20.15 4.88
N GLY A 127 8.03 -19.94 3.57
CA GLY A 127 8.52 -18.73 2.89
C GLY A 127 7.61 -18.24 1.77
N VAL A 128 7.55 -16.92 1.60
CA VAL A 128 6.97 -16.26 0.43
C VAL A 128 7.99 -15.29 -0.14
N GLN A 129 8.25 -15.37 -1.44
CA GLN A 129 9.21 -14.50 -2.13
C GLN A 129 8.59 -13.91 -3.39
N GLY A 130 8.68 -12.59 -3.56
CA GLY A 130 8.22 -11.93 -4.79
C GLY A 130 9.17 -12.15 -5.96
N GLY A 131 10.48 -12.16 -5.71
CA GLY A 131 11.51 -12.41 -6.71
C GLY A 131 11.67 -13.89 -7.06
N GLY A 132 12.80 -14.23 -7.72
CA GLY A 132 13.24 -15.61 -7.90
C GLY A 132 14.10 -16.11 -6.74
N ALA A 133 14.67 -17.30 -6.89
CA ALA A 133 15.70 -17.82 -6.00
C ALA A 133 16.98 -18.10 -6.78
N SER A 134 18.05 -17.31 -6.59
CA SER A 134 19.32 -17.58 -7.28
C SER A 134 20.04 -18.80 -6.71
N SER A 135 19.76 -19.08 -5.44
CA SER A 135 20.26 -20.22 -4.69
C SER A 135 19.15 -20.76 -3.81
N ALA A 136 19.20 -22.07 -3.58
CA ALA A 136 18.26 -22.77 -2.74
C ALA A 136 19.02 -23.86 -2.00
N ASN A 137 19.17 -23.73 -0.68
CA ASN A 137 19.97 -24.67 0.11
C ASN A 137 19.43 -26.11 0.10
N TRP A 138 18.16 -26.27 -0.25
CA TRP A 138 17.47 -27.53 -0.48
C TRP A 138 17.76 -28.14 -1.86
N THR A 139 18.62 -27.51 -2.67
CA THR A 139 19.04 -27.99 -4.00
C THR A 139 20.55 -28.24 -4.03
N ASP A 140 20.99 -29.15 -4.89
CA ASP A 140 22.40 -29.52 -5.09
C ASP A 140 22.92 -29.16 -6.48
N CYS A 141 22.06 -28.84 -7.43
CA CYS A 141 22.48 -28.40 -8.75
C CYS A 141 23.08 -26.98 -8.79
N HIS A 142 23.87 -26.76 -9.84
CA HIS A 142 24.55 -25.51 -10.13
C HIS A 142 25.39 -24.98 -8.95
N ARG A 143 26.02 -25.87 -8.17
CA ARG A 143 27.01 -25.47 -7.17
C ARG A 143 28.40 -25.33 -7.83
N PRO A 144 29.12 -24.20 -7.64
CA PRO A 144 28.73 -23.01 -6.87
C PRO A 144 27.63 -22.21 -7.56
N TRP A 145 26.62 -21.78 -6.79
CA TRP A 145 25.48 -21.04 -7.32
C TRP A 145 25.90 -19.68 -7.88
N TYR A 146 25.05 -19.15 -8.77
CA TYR A 146 25.19 -17.80 -9.28
C TYR A 146 25.19 -16.79 -8.12
N ALA A 147 26.34 -16.13 -7.94
CA ALA A 147 26.65 -15.28 -6.79
C ALA A 147 26.73 -13.79 -7.14
N GLN A 148 26.19 -13.38 -8.30
CA GLN A 148 26.24 -11.99 -8.74
C GLN A 148 25.01 -11.22 -8.23
N ALA A 149 25.20 -10.41 -7.19
CA ALA A 149 24.15 -9.57 -6.61
C ALA A 149 24.21 -8.13 -7.16
N ASP A 150 23.96 -7.95 -8.46
CA ASP A 150 23.86 -6.64 -9.12
C ASP A 150 22.80 -6.62 -10.24
N GLU A 151 22.66 -5.52 -10.98
CA GLU A 151 21.66 -5.40 -12.06
C GLU A 151 21.91 -6.32 -13.26
N SER A 152 22.96 -7.11 -13.28
CA SER A 152 23.20 -8.15 -14.28
C SER A 152 23.10 -9.57 -13.72
N ALA A 153 22.57 -9.71 -12.49
CA ALA A 153 22.28 -11.01 -11.90
C ALA A 153 21.45 -11.89 -12.84
N ILE A 154 21.85 -13.16 -12.93
CA ILE A 154 21.24 -14.14 -13.84
C ILE A 154 19.87 -14.61 -13.34
N ASN A 155 19.68 -14.69 -12.01
CA ASN A 155 18.35 -14.83 -11.43
C ASN A 155 17.76 -13.43 -11.26
N ARG A 156 16.71 -13.13 -12.03
CA ARG A 156 16.25 -11.76 -12.21
C ARG A 156 14.73 -11.65 -12.21
N VAL A 157 14.23 -10.68 -11.47
CA VAL A 157 12.87 -10.16 -11.60
C VAL A 157 12.90 -8.64 -11.76
N ASP A 158 12.26 -8.07 -12.79
CA ASP A 158 12.27 -6.61 -12.97
C ASP A 158 11.27 -5.94 -12.01
N GLU A 159 10.07 -6.51 -11.85
CA GLU A 159 9.04 -6.03 -10.93
C GLU A 159 8.39 -7.23 -10.20
N ALA A 160 8.49 -7.25 -8.88
CA ALA A 160 7.87 -8.25 -8.02
C ALA A 160 6.67 -7.66 -7.29
N ASN A 161 5.51 -8.33 -7.37
CA ASN A 161 4.31 -7.93 -6.63
C ASN A 161 3.87 -9.06 -5.71
N VAL A 162 3.80 -8.79 -4.41
CA VAL A 162 3.35 -9.74 -3.38
C VAL A 162 2.16 -9.16 -2.64
N ILE A 163 1.04 -9.88 -2.63
CA ILE A 163 -0.21 -9.47 -1.99
C ILE A 163 -0.59 -10.53 -0.96
N LEU A 164 -0.55 -10.16 0.32
CA LEU A 164 -0.78 -11.03 1.46
C LEU A 164 -2.12 -10.70 2.12
N ASN A 165 -3.18 -11.40 1.71
CA ASN A 165 -4.53 -11.19 2.23
C ASN A 165 -4.85 -12.08 3.44
N GLY A 166 -4.19 -13.23 3.58
CA GLY A 166 -4.41 -14.18 4.66
C GLY A 166 -3.41 -15.32 4.64
N GLY A 167 -3.51 -16.23 5.61
CA GLY A 167 -2.57 -17.34 5.78
C GLY A 167 -1.44 -17.02 6.76
N SER A 168 -0.40 -17.84 6.74
CA SER A 168 0.77 -17.61 7.59
C SER A 168 2.08 -18.15 7.01
N SER A 169 3.15 -17.38 7.18
CA SER A 169 4.52 -17.75 6.83
C SER A 169 5.52 -17.34 7.90
N SER A 170 6.60 -18.10 8.06
CA SER A 170 7.74 -17.69 8.90
C SER A 170 8.56 -16.58 8.24
N LEU A 171 8.71 -16.62 6.91
CA LEU A 171 9.53 -15.68 6.15
C LEU A 171 8.74 -15.08 4.97
N VAL A 172 8.90 -13.79 4.76
CA VAL A 172 8.36 -13.04 3.62
C VAL A 172 9.46 -12.10 3.11
N PHE A 173 9.85 -12.27 1.85
CA PHE A 173 10.70 -11.35 1.11
C PHE A 173 9.92 -10.73 -0.03
N GLY A 174 9.87 -9.40 -0.12
CA GLY A 174 9.30 -8.73 -1.29
C GLY A 174 10.15 -8.98 -2.55
N GLY A 175 11.47 -9.16 -2.37
CA GLY A 175 12.43 -9.45 -3.44
C GLY A 175 12.81 -10.92 -3.55
N ASN A 176 14.00 -11.18 -4.07
CA ASN A 176 14.53 -12.51 -4.36
C ASN A 176 15.11 -13.23 -3.12
N GLU A 177 15.09 -14.56 -3.17
CA GLU A 177 15.90 -15.43 -2.32
C GLU A 177 17.31 -15.56 -2.93
N GLY A 178 18.32 -15.61 -2.09
CA GLY A 178 19.72 -15.72 -2.52
C GLY A 178 20.25 -14.42 -3.13
N MET A 179 21.25 -14.55 -4.01
CA MET A 179 22.04 -13.45 -4.59
C MET A 179 21.48 -12.91 -5.92
N GLY A 180 20.18 -13.05 -6.19
CA GLY A 180 19.53 -12.56 -7.41
C GLY A 180 19.34 -11.03 -7.46
N TYR A 181 18.67 -10.57 -8.52
CA TYR A 181 18.21 -9.19 -8.69
C TYR A 181 16.70 -9.09 -8.68
N THR A 182 16.19 -8.12 -7.93
CA THR A 182 14.82 -7.61 -8.05
C THR A 182 14.90 -6.12 -8.35
N GLY A 183 14.24 -5.64 -9.40
CA GLY A 183 14.15 -4.20 -9.66
C GLY A 183 13.28 -3.54 -8.60
N ASN A 184 11.96 -3.59 -8.80
CA ASN A 184 11.00 -3.06 -7.84
C ASN A 184 10.33 -4.19 -7.08
N ALA A 185 10.40 -4.18 -5.74
CA ALA A 185 9.67 -5.10 -4.88
C ALA A 185 8.46 -4.41 -4.24
N ASN A 186 7.25 -4.81 -4.61
CA ASN A 186 6.00 -4.24 -4.10
C ASN A 186 5.31 -5.26 -3.21
N LEU A 187 5.20 -4.97 -1.92
CA LEU A 187 4.55 -5.82 -0.92
C LEU A 187 3.32 -5.13 -0.37
N THR A 188 2.15 -5.78 -0.45
CA THR A 188 0.90 -5.31 0.17
C THR A 188 0.39 -6.37 1.12
N ILE A 189 0.17 -5.99 2.38
CA ILE A 189 -0.32 -6.88 3.43
C ILE A 189 -1.67 -6.38 3.89
N THR A 190 -2.72 -7.18 3.77
CA THR A 190 -4.08 -6.82 4.20
C THR A 190 -4.61 -7.72 5.31
N GLY A 191 -3.97 -8.88 5.54
CA GLY A 191 -4.36 -9.84 6.59
C GLY A 191 -3.31 -10.94 6.79
N GLY A 192 -3.62 -11.95 7.61
CA GLY A 192 -2.72 -13.08 7.91
C GLY A 192 -1.79 -12.86 9.10
N THR A 193 -0.91 -13.84 9.33
CA THR A 193 0.09 -13.84 10.41
C THR A 193 1.48 -14.14 9.83
N TRP A 194 2.40 -13.20 9.97
CA TRP A 194 3.70 -13.22 9.30
C TRP A 194 4.83 -13.09 10.31
N GLY A 195 5.84 -13.97 10.23
CA GLY A 195 7.02 -13.93 11.08
C GLY A 195 7.91 -12.74 10.74
N TRP A 196 8.90 -12.96 9.86
CA TRP A 196 9.74 -11.90 9.31
C TRP A 196 9.23 -11.43 7.97
N VAL A 197 8.89 -10.16 7.91
CA VAL A 197 8.56 -9.44 6.69
C VAL A 197 9.71 -8.51 6.35
N THR A 198 10.34 -8.75 5.21
CA THR A 198 11.41 -7.91 4.67
C THR A 198 10.96 -7.32 3.33
N SER A 199 10.98 -6.00 3.21
CA SER A 199 10.57 -5.30 1.97
C SER A 199 11.40 -5.73 0.77
N GLY A 200 12.72 -5.86 0.94
CA GLY A 200 13.65 -6.37 -0.08
C GLY A 200 13.74 -7.90 -0.17
N GLY A 201 14.80 -8.37 -0.83
CA GLY A 201 15.20 -9.78 -0.88
C GLY A 201 16.05 -10.24 0.30
N SER A 202 16.51 -11.49 0.26
CA SER A 202 17.30 -12.10 1.33
C SER A 202 18.77 -11.66 1.33
N ASN A 203 19.49 -11.81 0.21
CA ASN A 203 20.95 -11.59 0.11
C ASN A 203 21.39 -10.84 -1.16
N GLY A 204 20.49 -10.65 -2.11
CA GLY A 204 20.80 -10.15 -3.45
C GLY A 204 20.76 -8.64 -3.55
N TYR A 205 20.41 -8.15 -4.74
CA TYR A 205 20.15 -6.74 -4.97
C TYR A 205 18.66 -6.53 -5.21
N THR A 206 17.97 -5.88 -4.28
CA THR A 206 16.66 -5.28 -4.57
C THR A 206 16.89 -3.81 -4.84
N LYS A 207 16.59 -3.28 -6.02
CA LYS A 207 16.85 -1.87 -6.31
C LYS A 207 16.03 -0.98 -5.40
N ASP A 208 14.70 -1.04 -5.53
CA ASP A 208 13.76 -0.27 -4.72
C ASP A 208 12.64 -1.17 -4.18
N ALA A 209 12.16 -0.90 -2.98
CA ALA A 209 11.03 -1.63 -2.40
C ALA A 209 9.94 -0.70 -1.87
N THR A 210 8.68 -1.10 -2.03
CA THR A 210 7.51 -0.45 -1.45
C THR A 210 6.70 -1.47 -0.66
N THR A 211 6.45 -1.20 0.62
CA THR A 211 5.64 -2.06 1.49
C THR A 211 4.46 -1.29 2.05
N THR A 212 3.24 -1.77 1.83
CA THR A 212 2.01 -1.21 2.41
C THR A 212 1.34 -2.22 3.32
N VAL A 213 1.17 -1.88 4.60
CA VAL A 213 0.49 -2.70 5.61
C VAL A 213 -0.89 -2.11 5.90
N LYS A 214 -1.93 -2.80 5.46
CA LYS A 214 -3.35 -2.46 5.66
C LYS A 214 -4.05 -3.39 6.65
N GLY A 215 -3.33 -4.33 7.25
CA GLY A 215 -3.86 -5.30 8.21
C GLY A 215 -2.88 -6.45 8.49
N GLY A 216 -3.35 -7.46 9.22
CA GLY A 216 -2.55 -8.64 9.59
C GLY A 216 -1.74 -8.47 10.88
N LYS A 217 -1.08 -9.55 11.29
CA LYS A 217 -0.18 -9.61 12.44
C LYS A 217 1.24 -9.91 11.95
N ILE A 218 2.20 -9.07 12.32
CA ILE A 218 3.59 -9.17 11.87
C ILE A 218 4.50 -9.20 13.10
N THR A 219 5.38 -10.20 13.20
CA THR A 219 6.35 -10.27 14.30
C THR A 219 7.51 -9.32 14.07
N VAL A 220 8.13 -9.36 12.90
CA VAL A 220 9.22 -8.46 12.50
C VAL A 220 8.90 -7.85 11.14
N LEU A 221 8.88 -6.53 11.08
CA LEU A 221 8.87 -5.77 9.83
C LEU A 221 10.22 -5.06 9.69
N GLN A 222 10.94 -5.32 8.60
CA GLN A 222 12.23 -4.67 8.31
C GLN A 222 12.32 -4.32 6.82
N THR A 223 13.12 -3.32 6.46
CA THR A 223 13.26 -2.98 5.03
C THR A 223 14.25 -3.89 4.32
N ILE A 224 15.33 -4.25 5.01
CA ILE A 224 16.44 -5.03 4.49
C ILE A 224 16.94 -6.03 5.54
N ASN A 225 17.38 -7.23 5.11
CA ASN A 225 18.04 -8.21 5.97
C ASN A 225 19.51 -8.37 5.60
N ARG A 226 19.79 -8.86 4.39
CA ARG A 226 21.14 -8.89 3.79
C ARG A 226 21.08 -8.35 2.37
N GLY A 227 22.24 -8.33 1.71
CA GLY A 227 22.35 -7.84 0.34
C GLY A 227 22.41 -6.31 0.28
N LYS A 228 21.92 -5.75 -0.82
CA LYS A 228 21.98 -4.29 -1.06
C LYS A 228 20.66 -3.75 -1.60
N MET A 229 20.38 -2.49 -1.30
CA MET A 229 19.24 -1.73 -1.81
C MET A 229 19.57 -0.27 -2.05
N ASN A 230 18.90 0.37 -3.01
CA ASN A 230 18.93 1.82 -3.15
C ASN A 230 18.00 2.42 -2.11
N GLY A 231 16.70 2.09 -2.18
CA GLY A 231 15.78 2.57 -1.17
C GLY A 231 14.56 1.70 -0.88
N ALA A 232 13.87 2.08 0.19
CA ALA A 232 12.64 1.44 0.62
C ALA A 232 11.63 2.49 1.12
N SER A 233 10.37 2.30 0.76
CA SER A 233 9.24 3.05 1.28
C SER A 233 8.29 2.10 2.00
N VAL A 234 7.94 2.42 3.24
CA VAL A 234 7.02 1.63 4.07
C VAL A 234 5.87 2.51 4.51
N GLU A 235 4.64 2.04 4.32
CA GLU A 235 3.43 2.69 4.80
C GLU A 235 2.58 1.71 5.62
N VAL A 236 2.40 2.01 6.90
CA VAL A 236 1.55 1.23 7.81
C VAL A 236 0.25 1.99 8.03
N GLN A 237 -0.83 1.50 7.44
CA GLN A 237 -2.19 2.04 7.53
C GLN A 237 -3.02 1.33 8.60
N SER A 238 -2.73 0.06 8.89
CA SER A 238 -3.39 -0.74 9.93
C SER A 238 -2.56 -1.98 10.30
N GLY A 239 -3.14 -2.91 11.06
CA GLY A 239 -2.50 -4.15 11.50
C GLY A 239 -1.77 -4.03 12.85
N THR A 240 -1.15 -5.12 13.26
CA THR A 240 -0.35 -5.19 14.49
C THR A 240 1.05 -5.68 14.16
N ILE A 241 2.06 -4.87 14.48
CA ILE A 241 3.47 -5.16 14.27
C ILE A 241 4.14 -5.21 15.65
N GLU A 242 4.83 -6.30 15.94
CA GLU A 242 5.55 -6.42 17.21
C GLU A 242 6.86 -5.62 17.19
N ASN A 243 7.72 -5.84 16.21
CA ASN A 243 8.96 -5.08 16.02
C ASN A 243 9.04 -4.53 14.60
N ALA A 244 9.18 -3.22 14.45
CA ALA A 244 9.47 -2.55 13.20
C ALA A 244 10.89 -1.98 13.22
N TYR A 245 11.67 -2.33 12.20
CA TYR A 245 13.02 -1.81 11.97
C TYR A 245 12.99 -0.94 10.72
N VAL A 246 13.45 0.31 10.85
CA VAL A 246 13.59 1.21 9.69
C VAL A 246 14.55 0.60 8.69
N THR A 247 15.64 -0.01 9.16
CA THR A 247 16.58 -0.79 8.35
C THR A 247 16.41 -2.29 8.61
N GLY A 248 17.47 -3.00 9.02
CA GLY A 248 17.40 -4.43 9.39
C GLY A 248 17.33 -4.66 10.89
N GLU A 249 16.92 -5.86 11.32
CA GLU A 249 16.74 -6.20 12.74
C GLU A 249 18.02 -6.00 13.60
N THR A 250 17.89 -5.34 14.75
CA THR A 250 19.01 -5.07 15.67
C THR A 250 19.47 -6.32 16.43
N GLY A 251 18.55 -7.21 16.79
CA GLY A 251 18.80 -8.39 17.62
C GLY A 251 19.53 -9.54 16.92
N ASP A 252 19.70 -9.47 15.60
CA ASP A 252 20.37 -10.49 14.79
C ASP A 252 21.67 -9.92 14.19
N ASP A 253 22.82 -10.39 14.68
CA ASP A 253 24.14 -9.96 14.23
C ASP A 253 24.48 -10.44 12.80
N THR A 254 23.66 -11.34 12.24
CA THR A 254 23.79 -11.83 10.86
C THR A 254 23.10 -10.91 9.84
N VAL A 255 22.40 -9.88 10.31
CA VAL A 255 21.84 -8.80 9.47
C VAL A 255 22.98 -7.91 8.99
N THR A 256 23.18 -7.91 7.67
CA THR A 256 24.34 -7.33 6.99
C THR A 256 23.97 -6.42 5.82
N GLY A 257 22.67 -6.25 5.57
CA GLY A 257 22.15 -5.53 4.41
C GLY A 257 22.59 -4.07 4.38
N LYS A 258 22.85 -3.55 3.18
CA LYS A 258 23.17 -2.14 2.93
C LYS A 258 22.06 -1.44 2.14
N ILE A 259 21.43 -0.43 2.74
CA ILE A 259 20.42 0.43 2.11
C ILE A 259 20.82 1.90 2.20
N ALA A 260 20.48 2.70 1.19
CA ALA A 260 20.84 4.13 1.13
C ALA A 260 19.70 5.04 1.58
N ASP A 261 18.45 4.79 1.19
CA ASP A 261 17.34 5.69 1.47
C ASP A 261 16.11 4.94 2.02
N VAL A 262 15.57 5.36 3.17
CA VAL A 262 14.38 4.76 3.77
C VAL A 262 13.35 5.82 4.15
N THR A 263 12.10 5.60 3.73
CA THR A 263 10.94 6.31 4.28
C THR A 263 10.03 5.32 4.99
N MET A 264 9.57 5.65 6.21
CA MET A 264 8.60 4.85 6.96
C MET A 264 7.51 5.75 7.54
N ASN A 265 6.28 5.56 7.06
CA ASN A 265 5.09 6.30 7.48
C ASN A 265 4.14 5.36 8.22
N ILE A 266 3.84 5.63 9.48
CA ILE A 266 2.92 4.84 10.30
C ILE A 266 1.69 5.70 10.60
N VAL A 267 0.66 5.53 9.78
CA VAL A 267 -0.57 6.34 9.80
C VAL A 267 -1.75 5.61 10.43
N GLY A 268 -1.56 4.38 10.90
CA GLY A 268 -2.56 3.63 11.64
C GLY A 268 -2.03 2.28 12.13
N GLY A 269 -2.92 1.50 12.76
CA GLY A 269 -2.54 0.23 13.38
C GLY A 269 -1.75 0.40 14.68
N THR A 270 -1.02 -0.66 15.07
CA THR A 270 -0.18 -0.65 16.25
C THR A 270 1.19 -1.23 15.93
N VAL A 271 2.24 -0.46 16.20
CA VAL A 271 3.64 -0.87 16.21
C VAL A 271 4.10 -0.85 17.67
N LYS A 272 4.42 -2.02 18.23
CA LYS A 272 4.82 -2.10 19.64
C LYS A 272 6.22 -1.52 19.85
N ASN A 273 7.19 -1.94 19.04
CA ASN A 273 8.56 -1.41 19.11
C ASN A 273 8.98 -0.89 17.73
N LEU A 274 9.50 0.33 17.69
CA LEU A 274 10.12 0.94 16.52
C LEU A 274 11.59 1.18 16.80
N GLU A 275 12.46 0.67 15.93
CA GLU A 275 13.91 0.77 16.06
C GLU A 275 14.56 1.19 14.74
N ALA A 276 15.72 1.85 14.83
CA ALA A 276 16.47 2.26 13.64
C ALA A 276 17.01 1.04 12.87
N GLY A 277 17.43 0.00 13.59
CA GLY A 277 17.93 -1.24 13.04
C GLY A 277 19.43 -1.25 12.75
N ARG A 278 19.86 -2.18 11.89
CA ARG A 278 21.22 -2.32 11.38
C ARG A 278 21.31 -1.97 9.91
N ASN A 279 22.36 -1.27 9.54
CA ASN A 279 22.74 -1.01 8.16
C ASN A 279 24.22 -1.31 7.95
N ASN A 280 24.55 -2.04 6.89
CA ASN A 280 25.90 -2.44 6.54
C ASN A 280 26.64 -3.13 7.70
N ASN A 281 25.98 -4.09 8.34
CA ASN A 281 26.48 -4.86 9.50
C ASN A 281 26.80 -4.01 10.74
N GLN A 282 26.21 -2.83 10.89
CA GLN A 282 26.41 -1.94 12.04
C GLN A 282 25.05 -1.47 12.55
N VAL A 283 24.92 -1.25 13.86
CA VAL A 283 23.74 -0.61 14.44
C VAL A 283 23.65 0.82 13.92
N VAL A 284 22.47 1.24 13.48
CA VAL A 284 22.21 2.59 13.03
C VAL A 284 22.14 3.53 14.22
N THR A 285 22.88 4.63 14.12
CA THR A 285 22.95 5.74 15.07
C THR A 285 22.93 7.07 14.33
N GLU A 286 22.85 8.20 15.05
CA GLU A 286 22.93 9.55 14.48
C GLU A 286 24.22 9.82 13.67
N ALA A 287 25.30 9.09 13.97
CA ALA A 287 26.59 9.21 13.28
C ALA A 287 26.69 8.36 12.01
N THR A 288 25.66 7.56 11.70
CA THR A 288 25.65 6.70 10.51
C THR A 288 25.65 7.55 9.24
N THR A 289 26.53 7.22 8.31
CA THR A 289 26.70 7.96 7.04
C THR A 289 26.27 7.12 5.84
N GLY A 290 25.87 7.78 4.76
CA GLY A 290 25.40 7.09 3.55
C GLY A 290 24.02 6.44 3.69
N LEU A 291 23.27 6.81 4.72
CA LEU A 291 21.88 6.42 4.96
C LEU A 291 21.05 7.70 5.18
N THR A 292 19.98 7.85 4.41
CA THR A 292 18.94 8.86 4.63
C THR A 292 17.71 8.16 5.18
N THR A 293 17.14 8.67 6.28
CA THR A 293 15.90 8.16 6.85
C THR A 293 14.88 9.27 7.04
N ALA A 294 13.64 9.02 6.66
CA ALA A 294 12.49 9.85 7.00
C ALA A 294 11.43 8.97 7.68
N VAL A 295 11.18 9.21 8.97
CA VAL A 295 10.19 8.46 9.74
C VAL A 295 9.11 9.41 10.22
N THR A 296 7.86 9.05 10.00
CA THR A 296 6.70 9.80 10.47
C THR A 296 5.68 8.84 11.04
N TYR A 297 5.11 9.15 12.20
CA TYR A 297 4.02 8.34 12.76
C TYR A 297 2.97 9.18 13.48
N ILE A 298 1.73 8.70 13.49
CA ILE A 298 0.66 9.31 14.28
C ILE A 298 0.81 8.89 15.75
N GLU A 299 0.71 9.85 16.67
CA GLU A 299 0.76 9.60 18.11
C GLU A 299 -0.20 8.47 18.53
N GLY A 300 0.28 7.55 19.35
CA GLY A 300 -0.46 6.36 19.79
C GLY A 300 -0.39 5.16 18.84
N THR A 301 0.10 5.31 17.60
CA THR A 301 0.32 4.15 16.70
C THR A 301 1.61 3.39 17.03
N VAL A 302 2.63 4.10 17.52
CA VAL A 302 3.90 3.53 18.00
C VAL A 302 3.90 3.57 19.52
N LEU A 303 4.10 2.42 20.18
CA LEU A 303 4.07 2.34 21.65
C LEU A 303 5.45 2.64 22.28
N ASN A 304 6.51 2.07 21.70
CA ASN A 304 7.88 2.29 22.12
C ASN A 304 8.72 2.71 20.91
N ASP A 305 9.08 3.99 20.86
CA ASP A 305 10.05 4.51 19.89
C ASP A 305 11.44 4.52 20.53
N ASN A 306 12.30 3.59 20.08
CA ASN A 306 13.69 3.46 20.52
C ASN A 306 14.65 3.79 19.35
N THR A 307 14.23 4.66 18.43
CA THR A 307 15.05 5.03 17.29
C THR A 307 16.13 6.04 17.67
N GLU A 308 17.38 5.77 17.26
CA GLU A 308 18.52 6.70 17.37
C GLU A 308 18.93 7.16 15.96
N LEU A 309 17.98 7.72 15.21
CA LEU A 309 18.20 8.19 13.85
C LEU A 309 18.84 9.58 13.84
N LYS A 310 19.55 9.88 12.75
CA LYS A 310 20.11 11.22 12.52
C LYS A 310 19.03 12.29 12.47
N GLU A 311 17.97 12.03 11.71
CA GLU A 311 16.77 12.87 11.69
C GLU A 311 15.75 12.23 12.65
N THR A 312 15.29 12.99 13.63
CA THR A 312 14.33 12.49 14.61
C THR A 312 12.98 12.18 13.94
N PRO A 313 12.28 11.11 14.36
CA PRO A 313 10.95 10.83 13.85
C PRO A 313 9.98 12.00 14.05
N VAL A 314 9.19 12.29 13.03
CA VAL A 314 8.13 13.30 13.10
C VAL A 314 6.87 12.66 13.66
N VAL A 315 6.47 13.09 14.85
CA VAL A 315 5.23 12.62 15.50
C VAL A 315 4.08 13.54 15.13
N ILE A 316 3.08 12.97 14.45
CA ILE A 316 1.87 13.67 14.04
C ILE A 316 0.82 13.49 15.13
N LYS A 317 0.36 14.61 15.69
CA LYS A 317 -0.69 14.61 16.71
C LYS A 317 -2.06 14.75 16.08
N LYS A 318 -3.03 14.13 16.74
CA LYS A 318 -4.44 14.35 16.51
C LYS A 318 -4.95 15.29 17.59
N HIS A 319 -5.92 16.11 17.21
CA HIS A 319 -6.48 17.17 18.04
C HIS A 319 -8.00 17.07 18.05
N LYS A 320 -8.64 17.70 19.03
CA LYS A 320 -10.10 17.72 19.19
C LYS A 320 -10.68 19.12 19.06
N VAL A 321 -11.95 19.14 18.69
CA VAL A 321 -12.81 20.32 18.64
C VAL A 321 -13.78 20.22 19.81
N GLU A 322 -13.52 21.00 20.85
CA GLU A 322 -14.41 21.13 21.99
C GLU A 322 -15.48 22.18 21.71
N ILE A 323 -16.73 21.86 22.00
CA ILE A 323 -17.83 22.84 21.95
C ILE A 323 -18.03 23.38 23.36
N GLY A 324 -18.00 24.71 23.49
CA GLY A 324 -18.28 25.39 24.75
C GLY A 324 -19.72 25.19 25.21
N THR A 325 -20.05 25.71 26.39
CA THR A 325 -21.45 25.69 26.85
C THR A 325 -22.26 26.73 26.07
N ILE A 326 -23.23 26.26 25.29
CA ILE A 326 -24.06 27.10 24.42
C ILE A 326 -25.48 27.16 24.96
N THR A 327 -26.05 28.36 24.99
CA THR A 327 -27.46 28.61 25.33
C THR A 327 -28.18 29.24 24.13
N ASN A 328 -29.49 28.99 24.02
CA ASN A 328 -30.36 29.56 22.97
C ASN A 328 -30.00 29.16 21.52
N GLY A 329 -29.25 28.08 21.36
CA GLY A 329 -28.92 27.46 20.08
C GLY A 329 -28.02 26.24 20.27
N THR A 330 -27.55 25.68 19.17
CA THR A 330 -26.64 24.53 19.12
C THR A 330 -25.54 24.74 18.09
N VAL A 331 -24.35 24.22 18.37
CA VAL A 331 -23.24 24.13 17.41
C VAL A 331 -22.75 22.69 17.38
N VAL A 332 -22.61 22.13 16.18
CA VAL A 332 -22.04 20.81 15.94
C VAL A 332 -20.84 20.96 15.02
N ALA A 333 -19.69 20.42 15.41
CA ALA A 333 -18.51 20.36 14.56
C ALA A 333 -18.42 18.98 13.89
N THR A 334 -18.00 18.94 12.62
CA THR A 334 -17.76 17.67 11.91
C THR A 334 -16.53 17.78 10.99
N PRO A 335 -15.50 16.94 11.18
CA PRO A 335 -15.28 16.05 12.35
C PRO A 335 -14.96 16.83 13.65
N SER A 336 -15.07 16.19 14.82
CA SER A 336 -14.78 16.80 16.14
C SER A 336 -13.66 16.13 16.92
N ASP A 337 -13.39 14.85 16.69
CA ASP A 337 -12.45 14.07 17.49
C ASP A 337 -11.38 13.44 16.60
N ASP A 338 -10.18 13.24 17.16
CA ASP A 338 -9.04 12.59 16.49
C ASP A 338 -8.67 13.23 15.13
N VAL A 339 -8.75 14.56 15.06
CA VAL A 339 -8.60 15.34 13.83
C VAL A 339 -7.14 15.72 13.58
N LEU A 340 -6.65 15.49 12.36
CA LEU A 340 -5.32 15.93 11.94
C LEU A 340 -5.30 17.41 11.58
N LYS A 341 -4.19 18.09 11.88
CA LYS A 341 -3.88 19.44 11.39
C LYS A 341 -4.12 19.55 9.87
N GLY A 342 -4.71 20.67 9.45
CA GLY A 342 -5.02 20.92 8.04
C GLY A 342 -6.37 20.36 7.59
N THR A 343 -7.03 19.55 8.41
CA THR A 343 -8.38 19.04 8.12
C THR A 343 -9.39 20.19 8.17
N LYS A 344 -10.29 20.27 7.18
CA LYS A 344 -11.40 21.23 7.22
C LYS A 344 -12.48 20.73 8.18
N ILE A 345 -12.84 21.57 9.14
CA ILE A 345 -13.95 21.36 10.08
C ILE A 345 -15.13 22.19 9.64
N ASN A 346 -16.30 21.55 9.50
CA ASN A 346 -17.56 22.25 9.24
C ASN A 346 -18.33 22.44 10.55
N LEU A 347 -18.95 23.59 10.71
CA LEU A 347 -19.79 23.95 11.85
C LEU A 347 -21.24 24.07 11.40
N GLU A 348 -22.11 23.25 11.97
CA GLU A 348 -23.55 23.39 11.84
C GLU A 348 -24.09 24.17 13.04
N ILE A 349 -24.73 25.31 12.76
CA ILE A 349 -25.19 26.26 13.77
C ILE A 349 -26.70 26.41 13.64
N THR A 350 -27.43 26.10 14.70
CA THR A 350 -28.90 26.22 14.73
C THR A 350 -29.28 27.11 15.91
N ALA A 351 -29.95 28.23 15.64
CA ALA A 351 -30.53 29.07 16.69
C ALA A 351 -31.86 28.50 17.16
N ASN A 352 -32.17 28.63 18.45
CA ASN A 352 -33.51 28.32 18.94
C ASN A 352 -34.53 29.34 18.40
N GLU A 353 -35.81 28.99 18.45
CA GLU A 353 -36.90 29.89 18.06
C GLU A 353 -36.81 31.22 18.85
N GLY A 354 -36.93 32.34 18.13
CA GLY A 354 -36.78 33.68 18.70
C GLY A 354 -35.33 34.17 18.85
N TYR A 355 -34.32 33.41 18.42
CA TYR A 355 -32.91 33.80 18.49
C TYR A 355 -32.21 33.77 17.12
N LYS A 356 -31.08 34.47 17.01
CA LYS A 356 -30.15 34.38 15.88
C LYS A 356 -28.70 34.38 16.40
N LEU A 357 -27.79 33.81 15.61
CA LEU A 357 -26.35 33.84 15.94
C LEU A 357 -25.86 35.30 16.04
N ASP A 358 -25.17 35.61 17.12
CA ASP A 358 -24.54 36.91 17.37
C ASP A 358 -23.02 36.82 17.14
N LYS A 359 -22.35 35.91 17.84
CA LYS A 359 -20.90 35.72 17.74
C LYS A 359 -20.56 34.24 17.63
N LEU A 360 -19.56 33.95 16.81
CA LEU A 360 -18.89 32.65 16.74
C LEU A 360 -17.39 32.89 16.87
N VAL A 361 -16.75 32.21 17.81
CA VAL A 361 -15.31 32.30 18.05
C VAL A 361 -14.74 30.90 18.13
N VAL A 362 -13.62 30.69 17.44
CA VAL A 362 -12.83 29.47 17.57
C VAL A 362 -11.45 29.88 18.07
N THR A 363 -11.01 29.28 19.16
CA THR A 363 -9.70 29.56 19.77
C THR A 363 -8.94 28.27 20.02
N THR A 364 -7.63 28.30 19.85
CA THR A 364 -6.77 27.23 20.36
C THR A 364 -6.69 27.28 21.88
N LYS A 365 -6.17 26.23 22.52
CA LYS A 365 -5.99 26.18 23.97
C LYS A 365 -5.13 27.33 24.51
N ASP A 366 -4.15 27.76 23.73
CA ASP A 366 -3.28 28.90 24.04
C ASP A 366 -3.95 30.28 23.82
N GLY A 367 -5.23 30.31 23.44
CA GLY A 367 -6.02 31.54 23.27
C GLY A 367 -5.87 32.22 21.91
N ASN A 368 -5.18 31.59 20.95
CA ASN A 368 -5.04 32.13 19.60
C ASN A 368 -6.35 31.97 18.81
N VAL A 369 -6.83 33.04 18.20
CA VAL A 369 -8.06 33.03 17.38
C VAL A 369 -7.80 32.31 16.06
N VAL A 370 -8.61 31.29 15.77
CA VAL A 370 -8.63 30.57 14.50
C VAL A 370 -9.61 31.25 13.55
N THR A 371 -9.18 31.48 12.31
CA THR A 371 -10.04 32.12 11.31
C THR A 371 -11.15 31.18 10.88
N VAL A 372 -12.40 31.65 10.97
CA VAL A 372 -13.60 30.95 10.49
C VAL A 372 -14.10 31.61 9.22
N ASN A 373 -14.29 30.83 8.16
CA ASN A 373 -14.87 31.26 6.89
C ASN A 373 -16.01 30.30 6.52
N ASP A 374 -17.17 30.85 6.15
CA ASP A 374 -18.35 30.07 5.74
C ASP A 374 -18.72 28.96 6.74
N ASN A 375 -18.81 29.30 8.03
CA ASN A 375 -19.04 28.36 9.15
C ASN A 375 -18.09 27.15 9.12
N SER A 376 -16.84 27.36 8.71
CA SER A 376 -15.82 26.33 8.69
C SER A 376 -14.44 26.89 9.04
N PHE A 377 -13.56 26.04 9.53
CA PHE A 377 -12.17 26.40 9.77
C PHE A 377 -11.23 25.24 9.40
N VAL A 378 -9.93 25.54 9.31
CA VAL A 378 -8.90 24.53 9.09
C VAL A 378 -8.26 24.20 10.44
N MET A 379 -8.25 22.92 10.80
CA MET A 379 -7.74 22.46 12.09
C MET A 379 -6.28 22.91 12.26
N PRO A 380 -5.96 23.70 13.30
CA PRO A 380 -4.58 24.04 13.61
C PRO A 380 -3.86 22.82 14.20
N ASP A 381 -2.61 23.01 14.60
CA ASP A 381 -1.80 21.98 15.28
C ASP A 381 -2.03 22.01 16.81
N ASP A 382 -3.28 22.18 17.23
CA ASP A 382 -3.69 22.29 18.62
C ASP A 382 -5.18 21.96 18.77
N ASP A 383 -5.59 21.54 19.96
CA ASP A 383 -6.99 21.44 20.33
C ASP A 383 -7.66 22.82 20.23
N VAL A 384 -8.93 22.85 19.82
CA VAL A 384 -9.68 24.10 19.68
C VAL A 384 -10.97 24.07 20.47
N LEU A 385 -11.36 25.24 20.98
CA LEU A 385 -12.64 25.51 21.61
C LEU A 385 -13.50 26.36 20.69
N VAL A 386 -14.74 25.93 20.44
CA VAL A 386 -15.75 26.66 19.67
C VAL A 386 -16.78 27.24 20.63
N GLU A 387 -16.90 28.56 20.63
CA GLU A 387 -17.88 29.29 21.43
C GLU A 387 -18.85 30.05 20.50
N ALA A 388 -20.14 30.03 20.87
CA ALA A 388 -21.16 30.78 20.16
C ALA A 388 -22.11 31.49 21.12
N THR A 389 -22.50 32.72 20.79
CA THR A 389 -23.54 33.49 21.47
C THR A 389 -24.71 33.74 20.54
N PHE A 390 -25.91 33.76 21.10
CA PHE A 390 -27.16 34.01 20.38
C PHE A 390 -27.88 35.19 21.00
N ILE A 391 -28.43 36.06 20.15
CA ILE A 391 -29.20 37.23 20.56
C ILE A 391 -30.68 37.04 20.19
N GLU A 392 -31.56 37.48 21.08
CA GLU A 392 -33.00 37.45 20.85
C GLU A 392 -33.37 38.35 19.65
N VAL A 393 -34.23 37.82 18.78
CA VAL A 393 -34.81 38.54 17.66
C VAL A 393 -35.97 39.35 18.23
N LYS A 394 -35.75 40.65 18.47
CA LYS A 394 -36.83 41.55 18.85
C LYS A 394 -37.67 41.85 17.61
N ASP A 395 -38.96 41.52 17.68
CA ASP A 395 -39.93 42.09 16.77
C ASP A 395 -39.96 43.60 17.03
N GLU A 396 -39.61 44.40 16.01
CA GLU A 396 -39.96 45.82 16.02
C GLU A 396 -41.49 45.87 16.05
N THR A 397 -42.04 46.15 17.23
CA THR A 397 -43.43 46.53 17.37
C THR A 397 -43.61 47.79 16.53
N ILE A 398 -44.28 47.66 15.38
CA ILE A 398 -44.85 48.82 14.70
C ILE A 398 -45.81 49.43 15.70
N VAL A 399 -45.40 50.53 16.34
CA VAL A 399 -46.32 51.38 17.09
C VAL A 399 -47.23 52.00 16.05
N GLU A 400 -48.38 51.38 15.79
CA GLU A 400 -49.47 52.10 15.13
C GLU A 400 -49.78 53.30 16.01
N ASN A 401 -49.46 54.48 15.49
CA ASN A 401 -49.86 55.75 16.09
C ASN A 401 -51.40 55.80 16.06
N PRO A 402 -52.11 55.80 17.21
CA PRO A 402 -53.57 55.79 17.23
C PRO A 402 -54.21 57.10 16.74
N ASN A 403 -53.42 58.08 16.30
CA ASN A 403 -53.90 59.44 15.97
C ASN A 403 -53.92 59.80 14.47
N THR A 404 -53.83 58.85 13.54
CA THR A 404 -54.36 59.09 12.19
C THR A 404 -55.75 58.48 12.08
N HIS A 405 -56.76 59.30 12.37
CA HIS A 405 -58.07 59.13 11.77
C HIS A 405 -57.89 59.13 10.25
N ASP A 406 -57.80 57.95 9.64
CA ASP A 406 -58.33 57.66 8.32
C ASP A 406 -58.30 56.14 8.12
N GLY A 407 -59.48 55.53 8.24
CA GLY A 407 -59.65 54.10 8.04
C GLY A 407 -59.64 53.75 6.56
N ILE A 408 -58.63 52.99 6.13
CA ILE A 408 -58.76 51.93 5.12
C ILE A 408 -57.89 50.75 5.55
N VAL A 409 -58.55 49.60 5.77
CA VAL A 409 -57.97 48.31 6.14
C VAL A 409 -57.43 47.58 4.90
N GLY A 410 -56.27 46.93 5.02
CA GLY A 410 -56.09 45.58 4.47
C GLY A 410 -54.94 45.35 3.48
N TYR A 411 -53.85 44.77 4.01
CA TYR A 411 -52.88 43.87 3.36
C TYR A 411 -52.23 44.25 2.02
N VAL A 412 -50.92 44.50 2.06
CA VAL A 412 -49.99 43.99 1.04
C VAL A 412 -48.79 43.36 1.72
N ALA A 413 -48.67 42.04 1.53
CA ALA A 413 -47.54 41.22 1.92
C ALA A 413 -46.25 41.73 1.26
N LEU A 414 -45.21 41.99 2.05
CA LEU A 414 -43.86 42.18 1.52
C LEU A 414 -43.22 40.81 1.28
N ALA A 415 -43.31 40.37 0.03
CA ALA A 415 -42.43 39.36 -0.52
C ALA A 415 -41.03 39.96 -0.72
N PHE A 416 -40.02 39.38 -0.07
CA PHE A 416 -38.64 39.42 -0.57
C PHE A 416 -38.19 38.00 -0.89
N VAL A 417 -38.47 37.58 -2.12
CA VAL A 417 -37.73 36.51 -2.79
C VAL A 417 -36.59 37.17 -3.56
N GLY A 418 -35.37 36.93 -3.09
CA GLY A 418 -34.21 36.54 -3.90
C GLY A 418 -33.49 37.58 -4.77
N LEU A 419 -32.19 37.79 -4.47
CA LEU A 419 -31.03 37.41 -5.30
C LEU A 419 -29.86 38.41 -5.22
N GLY A 420 -28.70 37.91 -4.80
CA GLY A 420 -27.41 38.15 -5.46
C GLY A 420 -26.73 36.78 -5.53
N LEU A 421 -26.31 36.24 -6.67
CA LEU A 421 -25.49 36.83 -7.71
C LEU A 421 -25.91 36.36 -9.11
N ILE A 422 -25.69 37.21 -10.13
CA ILE A 422 -24.76 36.98 -11.26
C ILE A 422 -24.84 38.19 -12.21
N GLY A 423 -23.67 38.70 -12.61
CA GLY A 423 -23.46 39.16 -14.00
C GLY A 423 -23.68 40.64 -14.29
N TYR A 424 -22.68 41.45 -13.95
CA TYR A 424 -22.49 42.81 -14.47
C TYR A 424 -22.10 42.75 -15.96
N THR A 425 -22.83 43.44 -16.85
CA THR A 425 -22.20 44.15 -17.99
C THR A 425 -23.12 45.21 -18.56
N ALA A 426 -22.72 46.48 -18.40
CA ALA A 426 -23.42 47.64 -18.92
C ALA A 426 -23.10 47.90 -20.39
N LYS A 427 -24.17 48.22 -21.11
CA LYS A 427 -24.28 48.92 -22.40
C LYS A 427 -23.19 49.99 -22.65
N LYS A 428 -22.71 50.04 -23.88
CA LYS A 428 -22.42 51.33 -24.56
C LYS A 428 -23.27 51.41 -25.83
N VAL A 429 -24.17 52.37 -25.84
CA VAL A 429 -24.87 52.87 -27.03
C VAL A 429 -23.94 53.87 -27.72
N PHE A 430 -23.74 53.74 -29.03
CA PHE A 430 -23.46 54.88 -29.89
C PHE A 430 -24.57 54.96 -30.95
N VAL A 431 -25.04 56.18 -31.14
CA VAL A 431 -26.06 56.60 -32.09
C VAL A 431 -25.39 56.88 -33.44
N LYS A 432 -26.07 56.44 -34.51
CA LYS A 432 -25.82 56.58 -35.95
C LYS A 432 -24.69 55.74 -36.56
#